data_AF-A0A7S3LYZ9-F1
#
_entry.id   AF-A0A7S3LYZ9-F1
#
_cell.length_a   1.000
_cell.length_b   1.000
_cell.length_c   1.000
_cell.angle_alpha   90.00
_cell.angle_beta   90.00
_cell.angle_gamma   90.00
#
_symmetry.space_group_name_H-M   'P 1'
#
loop_
_entity.id
_entity.type
_entity.pdbx_description
1 polymer ?
#
loop_
_entity_poly.entity_id
_entity_poly.type
_entity_poly.pdbx_seq_one_letter_code
_entity_poly.pdbx_strand_id
1 'polypeptide(L)'
;ASGSRDSSIRLWDPKMGKSISTISSHKKQVNCVQWNANGNWLASGSMDGLIKLYDIRTMKELEVWRGQNSEVCSMAWHPIHESLMLSGGYNGSLIYWIAGQNQMP
;
A
#
# COMPACT_ATOMS: atom_id res chain seq x y z
N ALA A 1 -5.26 8.89 -3.31
CA ALA A 1 -5.27 8.38 -1.93
C ALA A 1 -4.10 9.01 -1.18
N SER A 2 -4.16 9.10 0.14
CA SER A 2 -3.05 9.60 0.96
C SER A 2 -2.87 8.74 2.20
N GLY A 3 -1.62 8.47 2.58
CA GLY A 3 -1.27 7.97 3.91
C GLY A 3 -1.22 9.11 4.94
N SER A 4 -1.33 8.78 6.22
CA SER A 4 -1.33 9.75 7.32
C SER A 4 -0.54 9.25 8.53
N ARG A 5 -0.11 10.20 9.36
CA ARG A 5 0.54 9.93 10.66
C ARG A 5 -0.41 9.29 11.68
N ASP A 6 -1.71 9.41 11.47
CA ASP A 6 -2.75 8.75 12.27
C ASP A 6 -2.91 7.25 11.96
N SER A 7 -2.02 6.67 11.15
CA SER A 7 -2.02 5.26 10.72
C SER A 7 -3.17 4.88 9.77
N SER A 8 -3.89 5.87 9.23
CA SER A 8 -4.97 5.66 8.26
C SER A 8 -4.57 5.98 6.83
N ILE A 9 -5.36 5.47 5.90
CA ILE A 9 -5.38 5.85 4.49
C ILE A 9 -6.67 6.61 4.22
N ARG A 10 -6.58 7.73 3.49
CA ARG A 10 -7.74 8.49 3.03
C ARG A 10 -7.91 8.36 1.52
N LEU A 11 -9.14 8.09 1.10
CA LEU A 11 -9.58 8.11 -0.29
C LEU A 11 -10.32 9.41 -0.58
N TRP A 12 -10.09 9.94 -1.77
CA TRP A 12 -10.56 11.26 -2.16
C TRP A 12 -11.29 11.17 -3.49
N ASP A 13 -12.42 11.88 -3.59
CA ASP A 13 -13.02 12.18 -4.88
C ASP A 13 -12.28 13.39 -5.48
N PRO A 14 -11.55 13.23 -6.60
CA PRO A 14 -10.79 14.33 -7.20
C PRO A 14 -11.67 15.39 -7.85
N LYS A 15 -12.91 15.08 -8.24
CA LYS A 15 -13.85 16.04 -8.82
C LYS A 15 -14.44 16.94 -7.74
N MET A 16 -14.76 16.37 -6.58
CA MET A 16 -15.38 17.10 -5.47
C MET A 16 -14.36 17.68 -4.48
N GLY A 17 -13.12 17.19 -4.49
CA GLY A 17 -12.08 17.58 -3.52
C GLY A 17 -12.39 17.12 -2.09
N LYS A 18 -13.21 16.07 -1.92
CA LYS A 18 -13.68 15.60 -0.61
C LYS A 18 -13.15 14.20 -0.30
N SER A 19 -12.86 13.96 0.98
CA SER A 19 -12.58 12.62 1.49
C SER A 19 -13.85 11.78 1.41
N ILE A 20 -13.80 10.65 0.72
CA ILE A 20 -14.94 9.74 0.55
C ILE A 20 -14.86 8.51 1.44
N SER A 21 -13.65 8.17 1.92
CA SER A 21 -13.47 7.06 2.86
C SER A 21 -12.15 7.19 3.62
N THR A 22 -12.11 6.58 4.80
CA THR A 22 -10.93 6.45 5.64
C THR A 22 -10.77 4.99 6.04
N ILE A 23 -9.61 4.42 5.78
CA ILE A 23 -9.26 3.04 6.12
C ILE A 23 -8.28 3.07 7.29
N SER A 24 -8.68 2.53 8.44
CA SER A 24 -7.75 2.23 9.53
C SER A 24 -6.86 1.08 9.10
N SER A 25 -5.61 1.38 8.75
CA SER A 25 -4.80 0.47 7.94
C SER A 25 -3.64 -0.15 8.72
N HIS A 26 -2.79 0.68 9.34
CA HIS A 26 -1.54 0.26 9.96
C HIS A 26 -1.54 0.51 11.47
N LYS A 27 -0.52 -0.01 12.17
CA LYS A 27 -0.31 0.30 13.61
C LYS A 27 0.57 1.55 13.82
N LYS A 28 1.20 2.03 12.75
CA LYS A 28 2.03 3.22 12.72
C LYS A 28 1.72 4.03 11.45
N GLN A 29 2.37 5.19 11.35
CA GLN A 29 2.26 6.10 10.22
C GLN A 29 2.35 5.39 8.87
N VAL A 30 1.41 5.73 7.98
CA VAL A 30 1.43 5.33 6.58
C VAL A 30 2.26 6.33 5.79
N ASN A 31 3.37 5.88 5.24
CA ASN A 31 4.34 6.74 4.55
C ASN A 31 4.06 6.89 3.06
N CYS A 32 3.59 5.81 2.44
CA CYS A 32 3.35 5.77 1.01
C CYS A 32 2.09 4.97 0.71
N VAL A 33 1.37 5.40 -0.34
CA VAL A 33 0.20 4.71 -0.88
C VAL A 33 0.31 4.72 -2.40
N GLN A 34 -0.01 3.60 -3.05
CA GLN A 34 0.10 3.47 -4.51
C GLN A 34 -1.04 2.65 -5.10
N TRP A 35 -1.64 3.19 -6.16
CA TRP A 35 -2.60 2.45 -6.97
C TRP A 35 -1.86 1.56 -7.96
N ASN A 36 -2.39 0.36 -8.18
CA ASN A 36 -1.94 -0.45 -9.32
C ASN A 36 -2.44 0.16 -10.65
N ALA A 37 -1.91 -0.33 -11.77
CA ALA A 37 -2.16 0.26 -13.09
C ALA A 37 -3.64 0.31 -13.48
N ASN A 38 -4.44 -0.68 -13.08
CA ASN A 38 -5.87 -0.74 -13.39
C ASN A 38 -6.77 -0.05 -12.33
N GLY A 39 -6.19 0.47 -11.25
CA GLY A 39 -6.91 1.17 -10.17
C GLY A 39 -7.78 0.29 -9.28
N ASN A 40 -7.72 -1.04 -9.40
CA ASN A 40 -8.51 -1.96 -8.58
C ASN A 40 -7.89 -2.21 -7.21
N TRP A 41 -6.56 -2.12 -7.14
CA TRP A 41 -5.82 -2.32 -5.90
C TRP A 41 -5.14 -1.06 -5.43
N LEU A 42 -5.15 -0.89 -4.12
CA LEU A 42 -4.34 0.10 -3.43
C LEU A 42 -3.38 -0.62 -2.49
N ALA A 43 -2.11 -0.24 -2.57
CA ALA A 43 -1.11 -0.66 -1.60
C ALA A 43 -0.75 0.47 -0.65
N SER A 44 -0.41 0.12 0.58
CA SER A 44 0.14 1.05 1.57
C SER A 44 1.40 0.49 2.22
N GLY A 45 2.39 1.36 2.42
CA GLY A 45 3.63 1.06 3.13
C GLY A 45 3.76 1.95 4.37
N SER A 46 4.26 1.38 5.47
CA SER A 46 4.22 2.01 6.79
C SER A 46 5.53 1.91 7.56
N MET A 47 5.65 2.76 8.58
CA MET A 47 6.69 2.72 9.60
C MET A 47 6.64 1.43 10.45
N ASP A 48 5.56 0.65 10.39
CA ASP A 48 5.50 -0.68 11.00
C ASP A 48 6.21 -1.78 10.19
N GLY A 49 6.79 -1.42 9.02
CA GLY A 49 7.51 -2.34 8.14
C GLY A 49 6.61 -3.29 7.36
N LEU A 50 5.30 -3.06 7.38
CA LEU A 50 4.35 -3.85 6.61
C LEU A 50 3.96 -3.13 5.32
N ILE A 51 3.65 -3.92 4.31
CA ILE A 51 2.90 -3.48 3.14
C ILE A 51 1.55 -4.17 3.19
N LYS A 52 0.48 -3.42 2.94
CA LYS A 52 -0.89 -3.95 2.89
C LYS A 52 -1.52 -3.67 1.56
N LEU A 53 -2.24 -4.65 1.04
CA LEU A 53 -2.96 -4.58 -0.23
C LEU A 53 -4.46 -4.56 0.03
N TYR A 54 -5.18 -3.68 -0.67
CA TYR A 54 -6.62 -3.50 -0.55
C TYR A 54 -7.31 -3.66 -1.89
N ASP A 55 -8.46 -4.33 -1.89
CA ASP A 55 -9.46 -4.21 -2.95
C ASP A 55 -10.33 -2.99 -2.64
N ILE A 56 -10.28 -2.00 -3.52
CA ILE A 56 -10.97 -0.73 -3.31
C ILE A 56 -12.46 -0.80 -3.65
N ARG A 57 -12.87 -1.75 -4.51
CA ARG A 57 -14.29 -1.93 -4.82
C ARG A 57 -15.04 -2.48 -3.61
N THR A 58 -14.40 -3.35 -2.85
CA THR A 58 -14.97 -3.96 -1.65
C THR A 58 -14.50 -3.29 -0.36
N MET A 59 -13.50 -2.41 -0.43
CA MET A 59 -12.84 -1.76 0.71
C MET A 59 -12.27 -2.76 1.73
N LYS A 60 -11.80 -3.91 1.24
CA LYS A 60 -11.25 -4.99 2.08
C LYS A 60 -9.75 -5.10 1.93
N GLU A 61 -9.09 -5.41 3.05
CA GLU A 61 -7.70 -5.86 3.06
C GLU A 61 -7.63 -7.26 2.40
N LEU A 62 -6.79 -7.38 1.37
CA LEU A 62 -6.56 -8.63 0.65
C LEU A 62 -5.35 -9.37 1.22
N GLU A 63 -4.24 -8.65 1.38
CA GLU A 63 -2.95 -9.24 1.71
C GLU A 63 -2.16 -8.33 2.67
N VAL A 64 -1.32 -8.97 3.49
CA VAL A 64 -0.32 -8.31 4.33
C VAL A 64 1.03 -8.91 4.00
N TRP A 65 1.89 -8.11 3.38
CA TRP A 65 3.23 -8.54 3.01
C TRP A 65 4.22 -8.24 4.13
N ARG A 66 4.98 -9.28 4.46
CA ARG A 66 5.99 -9.31 5.52
C ARG A 66 7.34 -9.62 4.88
N GLY A 67 8.40 -9.00 5.39
CA GLY A 67 9.77 -9.20 4.88
C GLY A 67 10.58 -7.91 4.83
N GLN A 68 9.91 -6.75 4.80
CA GLN A 68 10.60 -5.48 5.00
C GLN A 68 10.96 -5.31 6.48
N ASN A 69 12.24 -5.49 6.80
CA ASN A 69 12.75 -5.39 8.18
C ASN A 69 13.00 -3.94 8.64
N SER A 70 12.43 -2.96 7.94
CA SER A 70 12.50 -1.54 8.27
C SER A 70 11.22 -0.84 7.82
N GLU A 71 11.07 0.42 8.21
CA GLU A 71 10.06 1.32 7.65
C GLU A 71 10.04 1.26 6.11
N VAL A 72 8.84 1.16 5.54
CA VAL A 72 8.62 1.27 4.09
C VAL A 72 8.54 2.75 3.75
N CYS A 73 9.48 3.23 2.95
CA CYS A 73 9.60 4.65 2.59
C CYS A 73 9.00 4.96 1.22
N SER A 74 9.07 4.01 0.28
CA SER A 74 8.56 4.19 -1.08
C SER A 74 8.08 2.87 -1.67
N MET A 75 7.17 2.97 -2.63
CA MET A 75 6.63 1.85 -3.39
C MET A 75 6.35 2.26 -4.83
N ALA A 76 6.44 1.31 -5.75
CA ALA A 76 6.04 1.47 -7.14
C ALA A 76 5.47 0.17 -7.70
N TRP A 77 4.28 0.25 -8.31
CA TRP A 77 3.75 -0.84 -9.13
C TRP A 77 4.41 -0.84 -10.50
N HIS A 78 4.61 -2.02 -11.06
CA HIS A 78 5.03 -2.13 -12.45
C HIS A 78 3.90 -1.64 -13.37
N PRO A 79 4.18 -0.80 -14.38
CA PRO A 79 3.14 -0.17 -15.22
C PRO A 79 2.42 -1.12 -16.20
N ILE A 80 2.79 -2.40 -16.23
CA ILE A 80 2.33 -3.40 -17.22
C ILE A 80 1.99 -4.70 -16.49
N HIS A 81 2.92 -5.20 -15.67
CA HIS A 81 2.68 -6.34 -14.79
C HIS A 81 1.90 -5.88 -13.54
N GLU A 82 0.57 -5.89 -13.62
CA GLU A 82 -0.34 -5.31 -12.62
C GLU A 82 -0.20 -5.89 -11.20
N SER A 83 0.38 -7.09 -11.06
CA SER A 83 0.64 -7.74 -9.78
C SER A 83 2.03 -7.50 -9.22
N LEU A 84 2.96 -6.93 -9.99
CA LEU A 84 4.35 -6.74 -9.54
C LEU A 84 4.53 -5.38 -8.89
N MET A 85 5.10 -5.37 -7.68
CA MET A 85 5.44 -4.15 -6.96
C MET A 85 6.88 -4.19 -6.45
N LEU A 86 7.54 -3.04 -6.39
CA LEU A 86 8.78 -2.83 -5.66
C LEU A 86 8.53 -1.96 -4.42
N SER A 87 9.22 -2.25 -3.33
CA SER A 87 9.27 -1.41 -2.13
C SER A 87 10.70 -1.07 -1.74
N GLY A 88 10.88 0.16 -1.26
CA GLY A 88 12.15 0.67 -0.72
C GLY A 88 12.03 0.93 0.78
N GLY A 89 12.97 0.38 1.55
CA GLY A 89 13.00 0.50 3.00
C GLY A 89 14.01 1.54 3.49
N TYR A 90 13.79 2.08 4.69
CA TYR A 90 14.70 3.04 5.33
C TYR A 90 16.14 2.52 5.47
N ASN A 91 16.32 1.20 5.61
CA ASN A 91 17.63 0.56 5.71
C ASN A 91 18.32 0.32 4.34
N GLY A 92 17.78 0.87 3.25
CA GLY A 92 18.28 0.66 1.89
C GLY A 92 17.82 -0.65 1.24
N SER A 93 16.96 -1.44 1.88
CA SER A 93 16.39 -2.65 1.28
C SER A 93 15.48 -2.33 0.09
N LEU A 94 15.55 -3.17 -0.93
CA LEU A 94 14.68 -3.12 -2.09
C LEU A 94 14.11 -4.52 -2.31
N ILE A 95 12.78 -4.66 -2.23
CA ILE A 95 12.09 -5.95 -2.27
C ILE A 95 11.01 -5.89 -3.36
N TYR A 96 10.86 -6.97 -4.13
CA TYR A 96 9.75 -7.12 -5.04
C TYR A 96 8.66 -8.03 -4.44
N TRP A 97 7.42 -7.78 -4.84
CA TRP A 97 6.24 -8.48 -4.37
C TRP A 97 5.35 -8.84 -5.55
N ILE A 98 4.67 -9.99 -5.47
CA ILE A 98 3.71 -10.42 -6.48
C ILE A 98 2.35 -10.60 -5.79
N ALA A 99 1.44 -9.67 -6.06
CA ALA A 99 0.07 -9.70 -5.56
C ALA A 99 -0.74 -10.85 -6.17
N GLY A 100 -1.64 -11.44 -5.38
CA GLY A 100 -2.53 -12.53 -5.79
C GLY A 100 -1.87 -13.91 -5.81
N GLN A 101 -0.57 -13.99 -5.53
CA GLN A 101 0.09 -15.24 -5.17
C GLN A 101 0.30 -15.20 -3.67
N ASN A 102 -0.35 -16.10 -2.92
CA ASN A 102 -0.12 -16.25 -1.48
C ASN A 102 1.38 -16.49 -1.23
N GLN A 103 2.13 -15.42 -0.98
CA GLN A 103 3.51 -15.52 -0.51
C GLN A 103 3.45 -15.76 0.99
N MET A 104 3.31 -17.04 1.33
CA MET A 104 3.72 -17.52 2.65
C MET A 104 5.26 -17.53 2.66
N PRO A 105 5.91 -17.10 3.76
CA PRO A 105 7.36 -17.19 3.91
C PRO A 105 7.84 -18.65 3.86
#